data_AF-A0A3D0XD59-F1
#
_entry.id   AF-A0A3D0XD59-F1
#
_cell.length_a   1.000
_cell.length_b   1.000
_cell.length_c   1.000
_cell.angle_alpha   90.00
_cell.angle_beta   90.00
_cell.angle_gamma   90.00
#
_symmetry.space_group_name_H-M   'P 1'
#
loop_
_entity.id
_entity.type
_entity.pdbx_description
1 polymer ?
#
loop_
_entity_poly.entity_id
_entity_poly.type
_entity_poly.pdbx_seq_one_letter_code
_entity_poly.pdbx_strand_id
1 'polypeptide(L)'
;GTQSNMNVNEVVAHRAHVLGGGDLQDNPKTFHPNDDVNKSQSSNDTFPTAMHIAAYGMLVETTLPKVRQMRETMAAKARAFMDVVKIGRTH
;
A
#
# COMPACT_ATOMS: atom_id res chain seq x y z
N GLY A 1 4.57 8.82 11.04
CA GLY A 1 3.30 9.09 10.35
C GLY A 1 3.16 10.55 9.94
N THR A 2 3.32 11.48 10.90
CA THR A 2 3.03 12.91 10.71
C THR A 2 3.75 13.58 9.55
N GLN A 3 5.06 13.39 9.38
CA GLN A 3 5.79 13.99 8.26
C GLN A 3 5.29 13.49 6.90
N SER A 4 5.03 12.19 6.75
CA SER A 4 4.46 11.62 5.53
C SER A 4 3.02 12.06 5.29
N ASN A 5 2.23 12.24 6.36
CA ASN A 5 0.88 12.80 6.28
C ASN A 5 0.92 14.23 5.73
N MET A 6 1.80 15.08 6.31
CA MET A 6 1.98 16.45 5.84
C MET A 6 2.50 16.53 4.41
N ASN A 7 3.41 15.63 4.02
CA ASN A 7 3.88 15.54 2.64
C ASN A 7 2.72 15.33 1.66
N VAL A 8 1.83 14.36 1.95
CA VAL A 8 0.64 14.13 1.10
C VAL A 8 -0.27 15.34 1.09
N ASN A 9 -0.52 15.96 2.25
CA ASN A 9 -1.37 17.15 2.34
C ASN A 9 -0.83 18.31 1.48
N GLU A 10 0.48 18.59 1.56
CA GLU A 10 1.14 19.63 0.78
C GLU A 10 1.10 19.33 -0.72
N VAL A 11 1.44 18.10 -1.13
CA VAL A 11 1.42 17.70 -2.54
C VAL A 11 0.00 17.81 -3.12
N VAL A 12 -1.02 17.35 -2.38
CA VAL A 12 -2.42 17.43 -2.82
C VAL A 12 -2.88 18.88 -2.90
N ALA A 13 -2.62 19.70 -1.88
CA ALA A 13 -2.99 21.12 -1.87
C ALA A 13 -2.32 21.91 -3.02
N HIS A 14 -1.02 21.70 -3.22
CA HIS A 14 -0.26 22.36 -4.28
C HIS A 14 -0.72 21.89 -5.66
N ARG A 15 -1.00 20.60 -5.82
CA ARG A 15 -1.52 20.07 -7.09
C ARG A 15 -2.91 20.62 -7.38
N ALA A 16 -3.78 20.73 -6.39
CA ALA A 16 -5.10 21.33 -6.53
C ALA A 16 -5.00 22.81 -6.94
N HIS A 17 -4.07 23.57 -6.37
CA HIS A 17 -3.81 24.96 -6.75
C HIS A 17 -3.39 25.10 -8.22
N VAL A 18 -2.43 24.26 -8.67
CA VAL A 18 -1.99 24.24 -10.08
C VAL A 18 -3.14 23.85 -11.03
N LEU A 19 -3.95 22.86 -10.65
CA LEU A 19 -5.13 22.47 -11.44
C LEU A 19 -6.19 23.57 -11.48
N GLY A 20 -6.22 24.47 -10.49
CA GLY A 20 -7.04 25.68 -10.46
C GLY A 20 -6.49 26.84 -11.28
N GLY A 21 -5.36 26.67 -11.97
CA GLY A 21 -4.75 27.69 -12.83
C GLY A 21 -3.68 28.56 -12.16
N GLY A 22 -3.31 28.28 -10.91
CA GLY A 22 -2.18 28.93 -10.23
C GLY A 22 -0.83 28.31 -10.59
N ASP A 23 0.25 28.98 -10.20
CA ASP A 23 1.63 28.50 -10.37
C ASP A 23 2.18 27.86 -9.08
N LEU A 24 3.12 26.92 -9.19
CA LEU A 24 3.75 26.32 -8.01
C LEU A 24 4.52 27.33 -7.15
N GLN A 25 5.01 28.42 -7.75
CA GLN A 25 5.73 29.49 -7.06
C GLN A 25 4.80 30.47 -6.34
N ASP A 26 3.48 30.40 -6.57
CA ASP A 26 2.54 31.33 -5.96
C ASP A 26 2.54 31.20 -4.44
N ASN A 27 2.47 32.36 -3.78
CA ASN A 27 2.36 32.50 -2.34
C ASN A 27 1.49 33.73 -1.99
N PRO A 28 0.31 33.55 -1.36
CA PRO A 28 -0.25 32.29 -0.85
C PRO A 28 -0.86 31.40 -1.94
N LYS A 29 -0.89 30.09 -1.68
CA LYS A 29 -1.65 29.13 -2.50
C LYS A 29 -3.12 29.14 -2.12
N THR A 30 -3.98 28.73 -3.06
CA THR A 30 -5.45 28.72 -2.88
C THR A 30 -5.92 27.75 -1.80
N PHE A 31 -5.28 26.59 -1.67
CA PHE A 31 -5.64 25.56 -0.69
C PHE A 31 -4.56 25.43 0.38
N HIS A 32 -4.97 25.41 1.64
CA HIS A 32 -4.09 25.22 2.78
C HIS A 32 -3.97 23.72 3.14
N PRO A 33 -2.75 23.16 3.27
CA PRO A 33 -2.56 21.72 3.52
C PRO A 33 -3.32 21.19 4.75
N ASN A 34 -3.34 21.94 5.86
CA ASN A 34 -4.05 21.51 7.07
C ASN A 34 -5.55 21.80 7.03
N ASP A 35 -5.92 23.07 6.86
CA ASP A 35 -7.30 23.53 6.98
C ASP A 35 -8.26 22.96 5.92
N ASP A 36 -7.74 22.66 4.73
CA ASP A 36 -8.53 22.12 3.60
C ASP A 36 -8.30 20.62 3.39
N VAL A 37 -7.06 20.17 3.16
CA VAL A 37 -6.78 18.76 2.81
C VAL A 37 -6.83 17.84 4.02
N ASN A 38 -6.22 18.26 5.13
CA ASN A 38 -6.24 17.52 6.40
C ASN A 38 -7.45 17.85 7.28
N LYS A 39 -8.50 18.47 6.71
CA LYS A 39 -9.68 18.87 7.47
C LYS A 39 -10.33 17.66 8.12
N SER A 40 -10.63 17.79 9.41
CA SER A 40 -11.24 16.72 10.24
C SER A 40 -10.42 15.44 10.36
N GLN A 41 -9.12 15.50 10.09
CA GLN A 41 -8.19 14.36 10.17
C GLN A 41 -7.06 14.64 11.16
N SER A 42 -6.47 13.58 11.70
CA SER A 42 -5.24 13.63 12.49
C SER A 42 -4.20 12.70 11.91
N SER A 43 -2.93 13.08 11.90
CA SER A 43 -1.89 12.14 11.47
C SER A 43 -1.87 10.83 12.29
N ASN A 44 -2.44 10.85 13.50
CA ASN A 44 -2.56 9.69 14.38
C ASN A 44 -3.70 8.72 13.98
N ASP A 45 -4.70 9.17 13.21
CA ASP A 45 -5.75 8.31 12.65
C ASP A 45 -5.53 7.99 11.17
N THR A 46 -5.02 8.95 10.41
CA THR A 46 -4.92 8.90 8.96
C THR A 46 -3.77 7.99 8.54
N PHE A 47 -2.62 8.08 9.22
CA PHE A 47 -1.47 7.25 8.87
C PHE A 47 -1.70 5.75 9.17
N PRO A 48 -2.23 5.34 10.35
CA PRO A 48 -2.60 3.94 10.57
C PRO A 48 -3.68 3.43 9.60
N THR A 49 -4.64 4.28 9.23
CA THR A 49 -5.66 3.93 8.21
C THR A 49 -4.99 3.63 6.87
N ALA A 50 -4.08 4.49 6.41
CA ALA A 50 -3.32 4.27 5.18
C ALA A 50 -2.46 2.98 5.23
N MET A 51 -1.84 2.69 6.39
CA MET A 51 -1.08 1.45 6.58
C MET A 51 -1.96 0.20 6.39
N HIS A 52 -3.17 0.19 6.96
CA HIS A 52 -4.09 -0.94 6.81
C HIS A 52 -4.59 -1.09 5.37
N ILE A 53 -4.90 0.00 4.67
CA ILE A 53 -5.28 -0.02 3.25
C ILE A 53 -4.14 -0.61 2.41
N ALA A 54 -2.91 -0.15 2.61
CA ALA A 54 -1.74 -0.63 1.87
C ALA A 54 -1.45 -2.12 2.15
N ALA A 55 -1.50 -2.54 3.42
CA ALA A 55 -1.30 -3.94 3.80
C ALA A 55 -2.39 -4.85 3.21
N TYR A 56 -3.65 -4.41 3.22
CA TYR A 56 -4.75 -5.14 2.61
C TYR A 56 -4.54 -5.33 1.10
N GLY A 57 -4.20 -4.27 0.38
CA GLY A 57 -3.90 -4.34 -1.07
C GLY A 57 -2.76 -5.32 -1.36
N MET A 58 -1.63 -5.19 -0.65
CA MET A 58 -0.50 -6.12 -0.75
C MET A 58 -0.90 -7.58 -0.53
N LEU A 59 -1.71 -7.85 0.49
CA LEU A 59 -2.16 -9.22 0.80
C LEU A 59 -3.05 -9.80 -0.28
N VAL A 60 -4.09 -9.05 -0.69
CA VAL A 60 -5.12 -9.53 -1.61
C VAL A 60 -4.60 -9.64 -3.04
N GLU A 61 -3.81 -8.67 -3.49
CA GLU A 61 -3.40 -8.56 -4.88
C GLU A 61 -2.09 -9.30 -5.17
N THR A 62 -1.22 -9.43 -4.16
CA THR A 62 0.12 -10.02 -4.36
C THR A 62 0.32 -11.31 -3.57
N THR A 63 0.18 -11.26 -2.24
CA THR A 63 0.60 -12.37 -1.37
C THR A 63 -0.30 -13.60 -1.53
N LEU A 64 -1.62 -13.45 -1.42
CA LEU A 64 -2.56 -14.56 -1.49
C LEU A 64 -2.54 -15.27 -2.86
N PRO A 65 -2.54 -14.56 -4.01
CA PRO A 65 -2.42 -15.21 -5.32
C PRO A 65 -1.13 -16.04 -5.46
N LYS A 66 0.01 -15.50 -5.03
CA LYS A 66 1.30 -16.20 -5.10
C LYS A 66 1.36 -17.43 -4.18
N VAL A 67 0.82 -17.34 -2.97
CA VAL A 67 0.73 -18.49 -2.06
C VAL A 67 -0.19 -19.57 -2.64
N ARG A 68 -1.32 -19.19 -3.25
CA ARG A 68 -2.21 -20.14 -3.94
C ARG A 68 -1.48 -20.81 -5.12
N GLN A 69 -0.76 -20.06 -5.94
CA GLN A 69 0.02 -20.60 -7.04
C GLN A 69 1.07 -21.60 -6.55
N MET A 70 1.80 -21.26 -5.48
CA MET A 70 2.78 -22.14 -4.86
C MET A 70 2.11 -23.43 -4.36
N ARG A 71 0.98 -23.32 -3.64
CA ARG A 71 0.21 -24.46 -3.16
C ARG A 71 -0.19 -25.40 -4.30
N GLU A 72 -0.76 -24.87 -5.38
CA GLU A 72 -1.17 -25.69 -6.53
C GLU A 72 0.01 -26.37 -7.20
N THR A 73 1.13 -25.65 -7.34
CA THR A 73 2.36 -26.20 -7.91
C THR A 73 2.89 -27.35 -7.06
N MET A 74 2.96 -27.18 -5.74
CA MET A 74 3.40 -28.22 -4.82
C MET A 74 2.44 -29.42 -4.83
N ALA A 75 1.13 -29.19 -4.87
CA ALA A 75 0.14 -30.26 -4.94
C ALA A 75 0.25 -31.06 -6.25
N ALA A 76 0.49 -30.40 -7.38
CA ALA A 76 0.73 -31.06 -8.66
C ALA A 76 2.01 -31.89 -8.65
N LYS A 77 3.11 -31.37 -8.08
CA LYS A 77 4.37 -32.11 -7.95
C LYS A 77 4.27 -33.29 -6.98
N ALA A 78 3.55 -33.13 -5.87
CA ALA A 78 3.28 -34.22 -4.95
C ALA A 78 2.57 -35.38 -5.66
N ARG A 79 1.51 -35.09 -6.43
CA ARG A 79 0.82 -36.12 -7.25
C ARG A 79 1.75 -36.77 -8.28
N ALA A 80 2.57 -35.99 -8.97
CA ALA A 80 3.49 -36.50 -9.99
C ALA A 80 4.60 -37.40 -9.42
N PHE A 81 4.93 -37.26 -8.13
CA PHE A 81 6.00 -38.02 -7.47
C PHE A 81 5.48 -39.08 -6.50
N MET A 82 4.17 -39.40 -6.54
CA MET A 82 3.56 -40.37 -5.62
C MET A 82 4.24 -41.74 -5.63
N ASP A 83 4.68 -42.18 -6.81
CA ASP A 83 5.27 -43.52 -6.99
C ASP A 83 6.81 -43.52 -6.82
N VAL A 84 7.42 -42.37 -6.51
CA VAL A 84 8.86 -42.26 -6.35
C VAL A 84 9.26 -42.63 -4.91
N VAL A 85 9.72 -43.87 -4.74
CA VAL A 85 10.24 -44.35 -3.44
C VAL A 85 11.57 -43.69 -3.12
N LYS A 86 11.71 -43.16 -1.90
CA LYS A 86 12.94 -42.55 -1.39
C LYS A 86 13.23 -43.02 0.04
N ILE A 87 14.52 -43.06 0.38
CA ILE A 87 14.96 -43.31 1.76
C ILE A 87 14.69 -42.05 2.60
N GLY A 88 13.96 -42.23 3.70
CA GLY A 88 13.81 -41.20 4.72
C GLY A 88 15.15 -40.92 5.40
N ARG A 89 15.46 -39.65 5.67
CA ARG A 89 16.67 -39.26 6.39
C ARG A 89 16.26 -38.55 7.65
N THR A 90 16.58 -39.17 8.78
CA THR A 90 16.52 -38.63 10.14
C THR A 90 17.82 -39.02 10.82
N HIS A 91 18.31 -38.20 11.75
CA HIS A 91 19.56 -38.46 12.49
C HIS A 91 19.58 -39.86 13.11
#